data_AF-A0A6H1PA54-F1
#
_entry.id   AF-A0A6H1PA54-F1
#
_cell.length_a   1.000
_cell.length_b   1.000
_cell.length_c   1.000
_cell.angle_alpha   90.00
_cell.angle_beta   90.00
_cell.angle_gamma   90.00
#
_symmetry.space_group_name_H-M   'P 1'
#
loop_
_entity.id
_entity.type
_entity.pdbx_description
1 polymer ?
#
loop_
_entity_poly.entity_id
_entity_poly.type
_entity_poly.pdbx_seq_one_letter_code
_entity_poly.pdbx_strand_id
1 'polypeptide(L)' 'MGIGLNMLLSKIEKTRSEMVELAHLYGYSNPNVVQCSQKLDSLLNVYYNFRKH' A
#
# COMPACT_ATOMS: atom_id res chain seq x y z
N MET A 1 -14.08 17.50 -2.15
CA MET A 1 -13.00 16.60 -2.60
C MET A 1 -12.39 15.77 -1.45
N GLY A 2 -13.15 15.31 -0.45
CA GLY A 2 -12.58 14.57 0.71
C GLY A 2 -12.66 13.04 0.63
N ILE A 3 -13.63 12.49 -0.10
CA ILE A 3 -13.96 11.06 -0.05
C ILE A 3 -12.91 10.19 -0.78
N GLY A 4 -12.43 10.66 -1.94
CA GLY A 4 -11.45 9.92 -2.75
C GLY A 4 -10.09 9.76 -2.07
N LEU A 5 -9.61 10.82 -1.40
CA LEU A 5 -8.33 10.81 -0.69
C LEU A 5 -8.37 9.91 0.55
N ASN A 6 -9.46 9.97 1.33
CA ASN A 6 -9.63 9.11 2.50
C ASN A 6 -9.70 7.63 2.11
N MET A 7 -10.38 7.30 0.99
CA MET A 7 -10.42 5.93 0.50
C MET A 7 -9.04 5.45 0.00
N LEU A 8 -8.26 6.33 -0.61
CA LEU A 8 -6.88 6.02 -1.01
C LEU A 8 -5.97 5.77 0.20
N LEU A 9 -6.01 6.64 1.22
CA LEU A 9 -5.27 6.48 2.46
C LEU A 9 -5.65 5.18 3.19
N SER A 10 -6.95 4.86 3.25
CA SER A 10 -7.43 3.61 3.83
C SER A 10 -6.87 2.38 3.10
N LYS A 11 -6.79 2.41 1.76
CA LYS A 11 -6.19 1.33 0.96
C LYS A 11 -4.68 1.21 1.21
N ILE A 12 -3.97 2.33 1.32
CA ILE A 12 -2.54 2.36 1.62
C ILE A 12 -2.27 1.68 2.97
N GLU A 13 -2.97 2.11 4.03
CA GLU A 13 -2.76 1.53 5.36
C GLU A 13 -3.16 0.05 5.42
N LYS A 14 -4.26 -0.34 4.77
CA LYS A 14 -4.64 -1.76 4.71
C LYS A 14 -3.56 -2.61 4.04
N THR A 15 -3.07 -2.20 2.87
CA THR A 15 -2.01 -2.94 2.16
C THR A 15 -0.68 -2.93 2.92
N ARG A 16 -0.37 -1.85 3.64
CA ARG A 16 0.80 -1.79 4.52
C ARG A 16 0.72 -2.81 5.65
N SER A 17 -0.43 -2.91 6.33
CA SER A 17 -0.64 -3.89 7.40
C SER A 17 -0.55 -5.32 6.87
N GLU A 18 -1.22 -5.63 5.75
CA GLU A 18 -1.14 -6.94 5.10
C GLU A 18 0.31 -7.32 4.74
N MET A 19 1.10 -6.37 4.21
CA MET A 19 2.50 -6.61 3.88
C MET A 19 3.34 -6.95 5.13
N VAL A 20 3.13 -6.22 6.23
CA VAL A 20 3.87 -6.43 7.49
C VAL A 20 3.51 -7.78 8.11
N GLU A 21 2.22 -8.14 8.14
CA GLU A 21 1.76 -9.44 8.64
C GLU A 21 2.36 -10.59 7.83
N LEU A 22 2.31 -10.51 6.49
CA LEU A 22 2.90 -11.52 5.62
C LEU A 22 4.42 -11.57 5.74
N ALA A 23 5.10 -10.44 5.93
CA ALA A 23 6.54 -10.39 6.11
C ALA A 23 6.97 -11.04 7.43
N HIS A 24 6.22 -10.84 8.50
CA HIS A 24 6.46 -11.52 9.78
C HIS A 24 6.24 -13.03 9.68
N LEU A 25 5.25 -13.48 8.90
CA LEU A 25 4.94 -14.91 8.75
C LEU A 25 5.88 -15.64 7.79
N TYR A 26 6.26 -15.01 6.68
CA TYR A 26 6.92 -15.70 5.56
C TYR A 26 8.26 -15.09 5.14
N GLY A 27 8.66 -13.96 5.75
CA GLY A 27 9.84 -13.20 5.36
C GLY A 27 9.61 -12.27 4.16
N TYR A 28 10.42 -11.23 4.05
CA TYR A 28 10.27 -10.19 3.02
C TYR A 28 10.46 -10.68 1.58
N SER A 29 11.22 -11.76 1.38
CA SER A 29 11.44 -12.36 0.06
C SER A 29 10.28 -13.24 -0.41
N ASN A 30 9.26 -13.45 0.43
CA ASN A 30 8.11 -14.24 0.02
C ASN A 30 7.37 -13.55 -1.15
N PRO A 31 7.00 -14.28 -2.22
CA PRO A 31 6.31 -13.69 -3.38
C PRO A 31 5.04 -12.91 -3.03
N ASN A 32 4.31 -13.29 -1.98
CA ASN A 32 3.12 -12.59 -1.53
C ASN A 32 3.47 -11.24 -0.89
N VAL A 33 4.58 -11.17 -0.14
CA VAL A 33 5.08 -9.92 0.46
C VAL A 33 5.57 -8.97 -0.63
N VAL A 34 6.29 -9.50 -1.63
CA VAL A 34 6.75 -8.71 -2.79
C VAL A 34 5.57 -8.17 -3.61
N GLN A 35 4.51 -8.96 -3.81
CA GLN A 35 3.30 -8.46 -4.47
C GLN A 35 2.61 -7.37 -3.66
N CYS A 36 2.51 -7.54 -2.34
CA CYS A 36 1.99 -6.51 -1.45
C CYS A 36 2.82 -5.23 -1.50
N SER A 37 4.15 -5.33 -1.56
CA SER A 37 5.03 -4.16 -1.64
C SER A 37 4.86 -3.41 -2.97
N GLN A 38 4.75 -4.12 -4.09
CA GLN A 38 4.48 -3.51 -5.42
C GLN A 38 3.12 -2.80 -5.46
N LYS A 39 2.11 -3.41 -4.84
CA LYS A 39 0.77 -2.81 -4.72
C LYS A 39 0.79 -1.57 -3.84
N LEU A 40 1.52 -1.60 -2.73
CA LEU A 40 1.69 -0.45 -1.84
C LEU A 40 2.38 0.70 -2.56
N ASP A 41 3.47 0.42 -3.29
CA ASP A 41 4.18 1.41 -4.11
C ASP A 41 3.26 2.08 -5.14
N SER A 42 2.43 1.28 -5.83
CA SER A 42 1.45 1.79 -6.79
C SER A 42 0.43 2.73 -6.14
N LEU A 43 -0.07 2.40 -4.95
CA LEU A 43 -1.02 3.25 -4.21
C LEU A 43 -0.35 4.54 -3.72
N LEU A 44 0.89 4.47 -3.25
CA LEU A 44 1.68 5.63 -2.85
C LEU A 44 1.93 6.56 -4.04
N ASN A 45 2.26 6.02 -5.22
CA ASN A 45 2.40 6.80 -6.44
C ASN A 45 1.11 7.55 -6.81
N VAL A 46 -0.05 6.90 -6.70
CA VAL A 46 -1.35 7.57 -6.90
C VAL A 46 -1.52 8.71 -5.89
N TYR A 47 -1.19 8.49 -4.62
CA TYR A 47 -1.28 9.52 -3.59
C TYR A 47 -0.35 10.70 -3.84
N TYR A 48 0.90 10.44 -4.22
CA TYR A 48 1.88 11.47 -4.56
C TYR A 48 1.45 12.29 -5.77
N ASN A 49 0.87 11.66 -6.79
CA ASN A 49 0.30 12.37 -7.94
C ASN A 49 -0.92 13.21 -7.53
N PHE A 50 -1.77 12.69 -6.63
CA PHE A 50 -2.92 13.43 -6.11
C PHE A 50 -2.51 14.67 -5.29
N ARG A 51 -1.34 14.65 -4.63
CA ARG A 51 -0.79 15.77 -3.85
C ARG A 51 0.06 16.75 -4.66
N LYS A 52 0.47 16.41 -5.87
CA LYS A 52 1.28 17.26 -6.76
C LYS A 52 0.45 18.29 -7.54
N HIS A 53 -0.87 18.12 -7.58
CA HIS A 53 -1.84 19.06 -8.16
C HIS A 53 -2.59 19.80 -7.06
#